data_AF-A0A5C7L353-F1
#
_entry.id   AF-A0A5C7L353-F1
#
_cell.length_a   1.000
_cell.length_b   1.000
_cell.length_c   1.000
_cell.angle_alpha   90.00
_cell.angle_beta   90.00
_cell.angle_gamma   90.00
#
_symmetry.space_group_name_H-M   'P 1'
#
loop_
_entity.id
_entity.type
_entity.pdbx_description
1 polymer ?
#
loop_
_entity_poly.entity_id
_entity_poly.type
_entity_poly.pdbx_seq_one_letter_code
_entity_poly.pdbx_strand_id
1 'polypeptide(L)'
;MMNEDQLSALATHLYVRLRRDGGRVIDVIWMTRNHDYAREVIRLARGIPDAEVARLADRFEELMFGVVHAAASLAPSAPAPRNPLEDTQTPAPSVAGRYRGGLR
;
A
#
# COMPACT_ATOMS: atom_id res chain seq x y z
N MET A 1 13.03 0.23 24.05
CA MET A 1 11.85 1.12 23.94
C MET A 1 12.12 2.32 23.01
N MET A 2 12.91 2.16 21.93
CA MET A 2 13.19 3.27 20.97
C MET A 2 12.56 3.01 19.59
N ASN A 3 12.23 1.76 19.28
CA ASN A 3 11.74 1.39 17.94
C ASN A 3 10.23 1.63 17.78
N GLU A 4 9.42 1.51 18.83
CA GLU A 4 7.96 1.75 18.76
C GLU A 4 7.63 3.23 18.49
N ASP A 5 8.36 4.16 19.12
CA ASP A 5 8.18 5.59 18.91
C ASP A 5 8.57 5.98 17.48
N GLN A 6 9.68 5.44 16.98
CA GLN A 6 10.13 5.65 15.61
C GLN A 6 9.14 5.05 14.59
N LEU A 7 8.62 3.85 14.86
CA LEU A 7 7.63 3.19 14.01
C LEU A 7 6.32 4.00 13.95
N SER A 8 5.87 4.51 15.10
CA SER A 8 4.67 5.35 15.21
C SER A 8 4.84 6.70 14.49
N ALA A 9 6.02 7.31 14.60
CA ALA A 9 6.35 8.54 13.87
C ALA A 9 6.35 8.32 12.35
N LEU A 10 6.94 7.21 11.87
CA LEU A 10 6.93 6.87 10.44
C LEU A 10 5.53 6.56 9.93
N ALA A 11 4.74 5.78 10.67
CA ALA A 11 3.35 5.50 10.30
C ALA A 11 2.52 6.78 10.21
N THR A 12 2.74 7.74 11.11
CA THR A 12 2.08 9.05 11.10
C THR A 12 2.48 9.87 9.87
N HIS A 13 3.77 9.96 9.55
CA HIS A 13 4.23 10.66 8.35
C HIS A 13 3.68 10.03 7.07
N LEU A 14 3.66 8.69 7.00
CA LEU A 14 3.08 7.97 5.88
C LEU A 14 1.58 8.29 5.76
N TYR A 15 0.82 8.27 6.85
CA TYR A 15 -0.60 8.64 6.86
C TYR A 15 -0.86 10.05 6.30
N VAL A 16 -0.12 11.06 6.77
CA VAL A 16 -0.31 12.45 6.32
C VAL A 16 -0.14 12.56 4.81
N ARG A 17 0.83 11.83 4.24
CA ARG A 17 1.11 11.83 2.80
C ARG A 17 0.08 11.04 1.99
N LEU A 18 -0.25 9.83 2.43
CA LEU A 18 -1.31 9.01 1.83
C LEU A 18 -2.65 9.76 1.80
N ARG A 19 -2.96 10.53 2.84
CA ARG A 19 -4.18 11.32 2.93
C ARG A 19 -4.17 12.49 1.94
N ARG A 20 -3.02 13.14 1.76
CA ARG A 20 -2.86 14.28 0.86
C ARG A 20 -2.95 13.87 -0.61
N ASP A 21 -2.22 12.82 -1.00
CA ASP A 21 -2.01 12.50 -2.42
C ASP A 21 -2.94 11.39 -2.92
N GLY A 22 -3.37 10.49 -2.04
CA GLY A 22 -4.29 9.39 -2.37
C GLY A 22 -5.70 9.55 -1.78
N GLY A 23 -5.93 10.55 -0.92
CA GLY A 23 -7.18 10.73 -0.20
C GLY A 23 -7.50 9.63 0.82
N ARG A 24 -6.59 8.68 1.08
CA ARG A 24 -6.84 7.50 1.91
C ARG A 24 -6.61 7.81 3.39
N VAL A 25 -7.47 7.25 4.23
CA VAL A 25 -7.32 7.24 5.69
C VAL A 25 -6.92 5.83 6.09
N ILE A 26 -5.85 5.71 6.88
CA ILE A 26 -5.35 4.44 7.40
C ILE A 26 -5.32 4.50 8.93
N ASP A 27 -5.46 3.34 9.59
CA ASP A 27 -5.32 3.26 11.03
C ASP A 27 -3.84 3.12 11.40
N VAL A 28 -3.24 4.24 11.83
CA VAL A 28 -1.82 4.33 12.19
C VAL A 28 -1.48 3.41 13.37
N ILE A 29 -2.36 3.29 14.36
CA ILE A 29 -2.10 2.49 15.57
C ILE A 29 -2.19 1.01 15.26
N TRP A 30 -3.14 0.61 14.40
CA TRP A 30 -3.22 -0.79 13.98
C TRP A 30 -2.07 -1.17 13.04
N MET A 31 -1.62 -0.24 12.20
CA MET A 31 -0.47 -0.43 11.32
C MET A 31 0.81 -0.77 12.09
N THR A 32 1.06 -0.18 13.25
CA THR A 32 2.26 -0.49 14.04
C THR A 32 2.19 -1.83 14.79
N ARG A 33 1.00 -2.43 14.91
CA ARG A 33 0.78 -3.66 15.69
C ARG A 33 0.48 -4.90 14.84
N ASN A 34 0.03 -4.71 13.61
CA ASN A 34 -0.37 -5.80 12.71
C ASN A 34 0.50 -5.82 11.45
N HIS A 35 1.35 -6.84 11.36
CA HIS A 35 2.27 -7.10 10.25
C HIS A 35 1.57 -7.23 8.90
N ASP A 36 0.45 -7.95 8.83
CA ASP A 36 -0.24 -8.18 7.55
C ASP A 36 -0.96 -6.91 7.08
N TYR A 37 -1.54 -6.16 8.02
CA TYR A 37 -2.13 -4.86 7.71
C TYR A 37 -1.07 -3.86 7.24
N ALA A 38 0.09 -3.82 7.90
CA ALA A 38 1.21 -2.99 7.49
C ALA A 38 1.71 -3.31 6.08
N ARG A 39 1.86 -4.58 5.72
CA ARG A 39 2.26 -4.99 4.35
C ARG A 39 1.27 -4.49 3.30
N GLU A 40 -0.02 -4.61 3.58
CA GLU A 40 -1.04 -4.14 2.66
C GLU A 40 -1.00 -2.62 2.50
N VAL A 41 -0.78 -1.88 3.59
CA VAL A 41 -0.60 -0.41 3.53
C VAL A 41 0.66 -0.03 2.75
N ILE A 42 1.78 -0.73 2.95
CA ILE A 42 3.02 -0.51 2.17
C ILE A 42 2.77 -0.77 0.67
N ARG A 43 2.08 -1.86 0.34
CA ARG A 43 1.72 -2.20 -1.04
C ARG A 43 0.88 -1.11 -1.69
N LEU A 44 -0.08 -0.55 -0.94
CA LEU A 44 -0.89 0.57 -1.39
C LEU A 44 -0.06 1.86 -1.56
N ALA A 45 0.85 2.13 -0.63
CA ALA A 45 1.72 3.30 -0.64
C ALA A 45 2.64 3.32 -1.88
N ARG A 46 3.20 2.16 -2.26
CA ARG A 46 4.02 2.00 -3.47
C ARG A 46 3.27 2.26 -4.79
N GLY A 47 1.93 2.26 -4.76
CA GLY A 47 1.09 2.61 -5.92
C GLY A 47 0.88 4.12 -6.11
N ILE A 48 1.31 4.96 -5.17
CA ILE A 48 1.21 6.42 -5.28
C ILE A 48 2.46 6.95 -6.00
N PRO A 49 2.31 7.82 -7.01
CA PRO A 49 3.45 8.42 -7.70
C PRO A 49 4.12 9.54 -6.87
N ASP A 50 4.44 9.27 -5.61
CA ASP A 50 5.22 10.14 -4.72
C ASP A 50 6.46 9.38 -4.22
N ALA A 51 7.64 9.89 -4.58
CA ALA A 51 8.92 9.31 -4.18
C ALA A 51 9.12 9.34 -2.65
N GLU A 52 8.54 10.32 -1.95
CA GLU A 52 8.64 10.40 -0.50
C GLU A 52 7.77 9.35 0.20
N VAL A 53 6.58 9.08 -0.35
CA VAL A 53 5.73 7.97 0.12
C VAL A 53 6.46 6.63 -0.01
N ALA A 54 7.13 6.40 -1.14
CA ALA A 54 7.92 5.19 -1.34
C ALA A 54 9.06 5.08 -0.31
N ARG A 55 9.84 6.14 -0.09
CA ARG A 55 10.92 6.16 0.90
C ARG A 55 10.42 5.92 2.33
N LEU A 56 9.29 6.51 2.71
CA LEU A 56 8.68 6.31 4.02
C LEU A 56 8.20 4.86 4.18
N ALA A 57 7.62 4.27 3.14
CA ALA A 57 7.14 2.90 3.16
C ALA A 57 8.31 1.90 3.31
N ASP A 58 9.41 2.11 2.60
CA ASP A 58 10.60 1.25 2.69
C ASP A 58 11.23 1.32 4.08
N ARG A 59 11.37 2.53 4.64
CA ARG A 59 11.93 2.71 5.99
C ARG A 59 11.02 2.13 7.07
N PHE A 60 9.71 2.22 6.89
CA PHE A 60 8.75 1.58 7.78
C PHE A 60 8.84 0.05 7.69
N GLU A 61 8.95 -0.51 6.49
CA GLU A 61 9.14 -1.95 6.27
C GLU A 61 10.43 -2.46 6.92
N GLU A 62 11.53 -1.71 6.79
CA GLU A 62 12.82 -2.05 7.38
C GLU A 62 12.76 -2.08 8.92
N LEU A 63 12.11 -1.09 9.54
CA LEU A 63 11.96 -1.04 11.00
C LEU A 63 10.99 -2.09 11.56
N MET A 64 9.93 -2.42 10.81
CA MET A 64 8.92 -3.38 11.27
C MET A 64 9.31 -4.83 11.01
N PHE A 65 9.92 -5.13 9.87
CA PHE A 65 10.19 -6.50 9.42
C PHE A 65 11.68 -6.84 9.37
N GLY A 66 12.58 -5.86 9.50
CA GLY A 66 14.01 -6.07 9.34
C GLY A 66 14.43 -6.41 7.90
N VAL A 67 13.55 -6.20 6.92
CA VAL A 67 13.80 -6.51 5.52
C VAL A 67 14.27 -5.24 4.82
N VAL A 68 15.56 -5.19 4.49
CA VAL A 68 16.11 -4.14 3.61
C VAL A 68 15.70 -4.47 2.18
N HIS A 69 14.69 -3.80 1.64
CA HIS A 69 14.49 -3.83 0.19
C HIS A 69 15.60 -2.99 -0.45
N ALA A 70 16.57 -3.67 -1.06
CA ALA A 70 17.49 -3.00 -1.98
C ALA A 70 16.62 -2.33 -3.06
N ALA A 71 16.60 -1.00 -3.06
CA ALA A 71 15.82 -0.19 -3.97
C ALA A 71 15.99 -0.74 -5.40
N ALA A 72 14.96 -1.42 -5.90
CA ALA A 72 14.95 -1.90 -7.27
C ALA A 72 14.98 -0.65 -8.15
N SER A 73 16.16 -0.38 -8.69
CA SER A 73 16.44 0.73 -9.57
C SER A 73 15.39 0.80 -10.68
N LEU A 74 14.92 2.02 -10.93
CA LEU A 74 14.01 2.45 -11.98
C LEU A 74 14.19 1.64 -13.28
N ALA A 75 13.20 0.82 -13.61
CA ALA A 75 12.98 0.37 -14.99
C ALA A 75 11.60 0.89 -15.45
N PRO A 76 11.55 1.90 -16.34
CA PRO A 76 10.31 2.28 -16.98
C PRO A 76 10.01 1.23 -18.06
N SER A 77 9.05 0.34 -17.81
CA SER A 77 8.58 -0.59 -18.83
C SER A 77 7.15 -0.23 -19.25
N ALA A 78 7.07 0.71 -20.19
CA ALA A 78 5.97 0.86 -21.15
C ALA A 78 6.51 1.55 -22.41
N PRO A 79 6.07 1.21 -23.65
CA PRO A 79 4.71 0.74 -23.96
C PRO A 79 4.62 -0.53 -24.84
N ALA A 80 3.42 -1.10 -24.87
CA ALA A 80 3.02 -2.30 -25.62
C ALA A 80 3.05 -2.17 -27.15
N PRO A 81 3.11 -3.29 -27.89
CA PRO A 81 2.39 -3.45 -29.15
C PRO A 81 1.10 -4.25 -28.93
N ARG A 82 0.00 -3.60 -29.30
CA ARG A 82 -1.32 -4.19 -29.53
C ARG A 82 -1.23 -5.16 -30.71
N ASN A 83 -1.76 -6.38 -30.58
CA ASN A 83 -2.28 -7.10 -31.74
C ASN A 83 -3.65 -7.71 -31.43
N PRO A 84 -4.59 -7.67 -32.40
CA PRO A 84 -6.01 -7.89 -32.19
C PRO A 84 -6.44 -9.33 -32.48
N LEU A 85 -7.63 -9.68 -31.99
CA LEU A 85 -8.43 -10.89 -32.25
C LEU A 85 -8.02 -12.12 -31.43
N GLU A 86 -8.74 -12.38 -30.33
CA GLU A 86 -9.54 -13.61 -30.25
C GLU A 86 -10.71 -13.42 -29.27
N ASP A 87 -11.89 -13.57 -29.85
CA ASP A 87 -13.20 -13.47 -29.24
C ASP A 87 -13.49 -14.58 -28.23
N THR A 88 -14.49 -14.29 -27.38
CA THR A 88 -15.37 -15.22 -26.65
C THR A 88 -14.79 -16.04 -25.50
N GLN A 89 -14.99 -15.59 -24.26
CA GLN A 89 -16.10 -16.03 -23.38
C GLN A 89 -15.95 -15.51 -21.92
N THR A 90 -17.00 -14.86 -21.43
CA THR A 90 -17.35 -14.49 -20.03
C THR A 90 -18.40 -15.52 -19.54
N PRO A 91 -18.68 -15.79 -18.23
CA PRO A 91 -18.47 -14.97 -17.03
C PRO A 91 -17.91 -15.63 -15.73
N ALA A 92 -17.40 -14.73 -14.87
CA ALA A 92 -17.52 -14.58 -13.40
C ALA A 92 -17.87 -15.78 -12.47
N PRO A 93 -17.32 -15.72 -11.23
CA PRO A 93 -18.19 -15.74 -10.06
C PRO A 93 -18.14 -14.42 -9.27
N SER A 94 -19.33 -13.86 -9.09
CA SER A 94 -19.64 -12.70 -8.25
C SER A 94 -19.44 -13.03 -6.76
N VAL A 95 -18.42 -12.44 -6.12
CA VAL A 95 -18.35 -12.43 -4.65
C VAL A 95 -19.16 -11.25 -4.13
N ALA A 96 -20.46 -11.46 -4.02
CA ALA A 96 -21.40 -10.56 -3.37
C ALA A 96 -21.24 -10.66 -1.83
N GLY A 97 -20.23 -9.98 -1.29
CA GLY A 97 -20.10 -9.72 0.14
C GLY A 97 -20.99 -8.53 0.54
N ARG A 98 -22.20 -8.82 1.02
CA ARG A 98 -23.18 -7.86 1.54
C ARG A 98 -22.58 -7.03 2.68
N TYR A 99 -22.30 -5.74 2.45
CA TYR A 99 -22.14 -4.78 3.55
C TYR A 99 -23.51 -4.49 4.16
N ARG A 100 -23.77 -5.07 5.34
CA ARG A 100 -24.91 -4.71 6.21
C ARG A 100 -24.36 -4.09 7.48
N GLY A 101 -24.53 -2.78 7.60
CA GLY A 101 -24.24 -2.04 8.82
C GLY A 101 -24.97 -0.71 8.79
N GLY A 102 -26.30 -0.77 8.93
CA GLY A 102 -27.07 0.41 9.26
C GLY A 102 -26.67 0.86 10.66
N LEU A 103 -26.02 2.01 10.76
CA LEU A 103 -25.90 2.72 12.02
C LEU A 103 -27.30 3.19 12.41
N ARG A 104 -27.79 2.68 13.54
CA ARG A 104 -28.86 3.30 14.31
C ARG A 104 -28.24 4.11 15.43
#